data_AF-B2G3W3-F1
#
_entry.id   AF-B2G3W3-F1
#
_cell.length_a   1.000
_cell.length_b   1.000
_cell.length_c   1.000
_cell.angle_alpha   90.00
_cell.angle_beta   90.00
_cell.angle_gamma   90.00
#
_symmetry.space_group_name_H-M   'P 1'
#
loop_
_entity.id
_entity.type
_entity.pdbx_description
1 polymer ?
#
loop_
_entity_poly.entity_id
_entity_poly.type
_entity_poly.pdbx_seq_one_letter_code
_entity_poly.pdbx_strand_id
1 'polypeptide(L)'
;MKILSKEEIEAHKYHTISGGIKGAIAGFVVAGALWKFAPMRYPKFQPKRWPWSIKTAFWISPPTLLTAICAEEASNKFDNMIYGSGRESTDALEAHRKWKELSLQQKVVEGLSNNKYKIIVGAWAASMYGSWVYVDKD
;
A
#
# COMPACT_ATOMS: atom_id res chain seq x y z
N MET A 1 21.75 3.52 -25.79
CA MET A 1 20.51 3.51 -24.98
C MET A 1 19.60 2.42 -25.52
N LYS A 2 19.14 1.49 -24.68
CA LYS A 2 18.13 0.50 -25.09
C LYS A 2 16.78 1.21 -25.13
N ILE A 3 16.06 1.12 -26.25
CA ILE A 3 14.71 1.69 -26.35
C ILE A 3 13.77 0.73 -25.63
N LEU A 4 13.14 1.19 -24.55
CA LEU A 4 12.20 0.39 -23.77
C LEU A 4 10.96 0.09 -24.61
N SER A 5 10.41 -1.12 -24.45
CA SER A 5 9.15 -1.47 -25.09
C SER A 5 7.99 -0.72 -24.41
N LYS A 6 6.93 -0.40 -25.17
CA LYS A 6 5.74 0.26 -24.60
C LYS A 6 5.11 -0.56 -23.47
N GLU A 7 5.14 -1.88 -23.60
CA GLU A 7 4.59 -2.81 -22.60
C GLU A 7 5.38 -2.79 -21.30
N GLU A 8 6.71 -2.73 -21.38
CA GLU A 8 7.59 -2.66 -20.22
C GLU A 8 7.39 -1.35 -19.44
N ILE A 9 7.21 -0.23 -20.14
CA ILE A 9 6.90 1.07 -19.52
C ILE A 9 5.55 1.02 -18.78
N GLU A 10 4.55 0.37 -19.37
CA GLU A 10 3.22 0.25 -18.75
C GLU A 10 3.27 -0.65 -17.51
N ALA A 11 3.98 -1.78 -17.59
CA ALA A 11 4.18 -2.68 -16.47
C ALA A 11 4.95 -2.00 -15.32
N HIS A 12 6.05 -1.32 -15.62
CA HIS A 12 6.82 -0.55 -14.64
C HIS A 12 5.95 0.49 -13.92
N LYS A 13 5.17 1.28 -14.69
CA LYS A 13 4.24 2.27 -14.12
C LYS A 13 3.21 1.63 -13.21
N TYR A 14 2.62 0.51 -13.61
CA TYR A 14 1.65 -0.21 -12.80
C TYR A 14 2.25 -0.68 -11.47
N HIS A 15 3.43 -1.29 -11.50
CA HIS A 15 4.12 -1.75 -10.29
C HIS A 15 4.50 -0.60 -9.35
N THR A 16 5.02 0.49 -9.89
CA THR A 16 5.40 1.69 -9.13
C THR A 16 4.18 2.32 -8.46
N ILE A 17 3.09 2.52 -9.20
CA ILE A 17 1.84 3.09 -8.67
C ILE A 17 1.23 2.17 -7.61
N SER A 18 1.21 0.86 -7.85
CA SER A 18 0.71 -0.12 -6.87
C SER A 18 1.51 -0.08 -5.56
N GLY A 19 2.84 0.04 -5.65
CA GLY A 19 3.72 0.23 -4.49
C GLY A 19 3.44 1.53 -3.75
N GLY A 20 3.33 2.64 -4.48
CA GLY A 20 3.02 3.95 -3.92
C GLY A 20 1.67 3.99 -3.20
N ILE A 21 0.61 3.40 -3.77
CA ILE A 21 -0.71 3.33 -3.12
C ILE A 21 -0.64 2.55 -1.79
N LYS A 22 0.10 1.43 -1.77
CA LYS A 22 0.31 0.67 -0.53
C LYS A 22 1.05 1.50 0.52
N GLY A 23 2.08 2.24 0.10
CA GLY A 23 2.80 3.19 0.95
C GLY A 23 1.92 4.31 1.51
N ALA A 24 1.04 4.88 0.69
CA ALA A 24 0.08 5.90 1.10
C ALA A 24 -0.87 5.38 2.18
N ILE A 25 -1.48 4.22 1.96
CA ILE A 25 -2.39 3.57 2.92
C ILE A 25 -1.64 3.27 4.23
N ALA A 26 -0.44 2.69 4.14
CA ALA A 26 0.39 2.42 5.31
C ALA A 26 0.71 3.72 6.08
N GLY A 27 1.01 4.81 5.38
CA GLY A 27 1.29 6.09 6.01
C GLY A 27 0.09 6.71 6.71
N PHE A 28 -1.12 6.56 6.17
CA PHE A 28 -2.33 6.99 6.88
C PHE A 28 -2.58 6.18 8.15
N VAL A 29 -2.34 4.86 8.09
CA VAL A 29 -2.44 3.99 9.27
C VAL A 29 -1.44 4.40 10.34
N VAL A 30 -0.18 4.65 9.95
CA VAL A 30 0.87 5.12 10.88
C VAL A 30 0.53 6.48 11.47
N ALA A 31 0.09 7.44 10.65
CA ALA A 31 -0.34 8.76 11.12
C ALA A 31 -1.48 8.65 12.14
N GLY A 32 -2.50 7.82 11.87
CA GLY A 32 -3.62 7.59 12.78
C GLY A 32 -3.21 6.90 14.08
N ALA A 33 -2.32 5.91 13.99
CA ALA A 33 -1.76 5.25 15.17
C ALA A 33 -1.01 6.24 16.06
N LEU A 34 -0.12 7.06 15.48
CA LEU A 34 0.58 8.10 16.22
C LEU A 34 -0.38 9.13 16.82
N TRP A 35 -1.40 9.56 16.07
CA TRP A 35 -2.40 10.52 16.56
C TRP A 35 -3.15 10.02 17.80
N LYS A 36 -3.51 8.73 17.84
CA LYS A 36 -4.27 8.14 18.96
C LYS A 36 -3.38 7.70 20.12
N PHE A 37 -2.25 7.05 19.85
CA PHE A 37 -1.43 6.41 20.89
C PHE A 37 -0.32 7.32 21.46
N ALA A 38 0.24 8.24 20.68
CA ALA A 38 1.27 9.16 21.19
C ALA A 38 0.81 10.01 22.39
N PRO A 39 -0.41 10.60 22.43
CA PRO A 39 -0.87 11.34 23.61
C PRO A 39 -1.07 10.45 24.85
N MET A 40 -1.32 9.15 24.67
CA MET A 40 -1.51 8.21 25.78
C MET A 40 -0.18 7.90 26.48
N ARG A 41 0.92 7.80 25.72
CA ARG A 41 2.26 7.56 26.26
C ARG A 41 2.99 8.83 26.68
N TYR A 42 2.72 9.95 26.00
CA TYR A 42 3.40 11.24 26.18
C TYR A 42 2.38 12.36 26.43
N PRO A 43 2.11 12.72 27.70
CA PRO A 43 1.09 13.72 28.04
C PRO A 43 1.35 15.13 27.49
N LYS A 44 2.60 15.45 27.15
CA LYS A 44 3.00 16.71 26.50
C LYS A 44 2.64 16.76 25.01
N PHE A 45 2.44 15.60 24.37
CA PHE A 45 2.07 15.50 22.97
C PHE A 45 0.55 15.61 22.84
N GLN A 46 0.04 16.82 22.56
CA GLN A 46 -1.40 17.11 22.55
C GLN A 46 -1.88 17.57 21.18
N PRO A 47 -1.98 16.65 20.19
CA PRO A 47 -2.33 16.98 18.81
C PRO A 47 -3.70 17.67 18.67
N LYS A 48 -4.61 17.46 19.63
CA LYS A 48 -5.92 18.13 19.69
C LYS A 48 -5.80 19.66 19.83
N ARG A 49 -4.79 20.16 20.56
CA ARG A 49 -4.60 21.60 20.83
C ARG A 49 -3.86 22.34 19.72
N TRP A 50 -3.33 21.64 18.74
CA TRP A 50 -2.60 22.26 17.65
C TRP A 50 -3.50 23.04 16.69
N PRO A 51 -2.96 24.10 16.04
CA PRO A 51 -3.65 24.80 14.96
C PRO A 51 -3.87 23.86 13.76
N TRP A 52 -4.90 24.15 12.97
CA TRP A 52 -5.29 23.34 11.82
C TRP A 52 -4.16 23.08 10.81
N SER A 53 -3.28 24.06 10.61
CA SER A 53 -2.11 23.93 9.72
C SER A 53 -1.14 22.82 10.13
N ILE A 54 -0.89 22.67 11.44
CA ILE A 54 0.00 21.62 11.95
C ILE A 54 -0.70 20.26 11.88
N LYS A 55 -2.02 20.24 12.11
CA LYS A 55 -2.81 19.01 11.98
C LYS A 55 -2.79 18.48 10.56
N THR A 56 -3.00 19.33 9.56
CA THR A 56 -2.95 18.91 8.15
C THR A 56 -1.54 18.48 7.76
N ALA A 57 -0.50 19.22 8.16
CA ALA A 57 0.88 18.83 7.90
C ALA A 57 1.23 17.45 8.49
N PHE A 58 0.77 17.17 9.71
CA PHE A 58 0.96 15.88 10.37
C PHE A 58 0.24 14.73 9.64
N TRP A 59 -0.95 14.97 9.11
CA TRP A 59 -1.69 13.93 8.37
C TRP A 59 -1.16 13.71 6.95
N ILE A 60 -0.55 14.72 6.34
CA ILE A 60 -0.03 14.63 4.97
C ILE A 60 1.39 14.04 4.95
N SER A 61 2.24 14.35 5.94
CA SER A 61 3.67 13.99 5.85
C SER A 61 3.97 12.48 5.90
N PRO A 62 3.34 11.64 6.73
CA PRO A 62 3.66 10.21 6.72
C PRO A 62 3.18 9.49 5.45
N PRO A 63 1.95 9.72 4.93
CA PRO A 63 1.53 9.17 3.64
C PRO A 63 2.44 9.57 2.48
N THR A 64 2.86 10.84 2.38
CA THR A 64 3.70 11.29 1.26
C THR A 64 5.09 10.65 1.30
N LEU A 65 5.72 10.59 2.47
CA LEU A 65 7.03 9.95 2.64
C LEU A 65 6.98 8.45 2.31
N LEU A 66 6.00 7.74 2.86
CA LEU A 66 5.89 6.29 2.63
C LEU A 66 5.46 5.96 1.20
N THR A 67 4.67 6.81 0.55
CA THR A 67 4.36 6.68 -0.88
C THR A 67 5.63 6.71 -1.72
N ALA A 68 6.52 7.68 -1.46
CA ALA A 68 7.77 7.83 -2.21
C ALA A 68 8.69 6.61 -2.02
N ILE A 69 8.91 6.19 -0.76
CA ILE A 69 9.78 5.05 -0.44
C ILE A 69 9.23 3.76 -1.05
N CYS A 70 7.94 3.45 -0.87
CA CYS A 70 7.36 2.22 -1.39
C CYS A 70 7.23 2.21 -2.92
N ALA A 71 7.07 3.37 -3.56
CA ALA A 71 7.10 3.48 -5.02
C ALA A 71 8.51 3.19 -5.57
N GLU A 72 9.54 3.74 -4.93
CA GLU A 72 10.94 3.49 -5.31
C GLU A 72 11.36 2.04 -5.07
N GLU A 73 10.99 1.47 -3.93
CA GLU A 73 11.23 0.04 -3.64
C GLU A 73 10.51 -0.86 -4.65
N ALA A 74 9.28 -0.52 -5.04
CA ALA A 74 8.54 -1.26 -6.07
C ALA A 74 9.18 -1.13 -7.45
N SER A 75 9.72 0.04 -7.80
CA SER A 75 10.48 0.25 -9.03
C SER A 75 11.74 -0.61 -9.05
N ASN A 76 12.56 -0.56 -8.00
CA ASN A 76 13.79 -1.36 -7.90
C ASN A 76 13.48 -2.85 -7.94
N LYS A 77 12.39 -3.28 -7.30
CA LYS A 77 11.93 -4.67 -7.35
C LYS A 77 11.52 -5.07 -8.77
N PHE A 78 10.85 -4.20 -9.52
CA PHE A 78 10.50 -4.46 -10.91
C PHE A 78 11.75 -4.61 -11.78
N ASP A 79 12.73 -3.72 -11.63
CA ASP A 79 13.98 -3.79 -12.39
C ASP A 79 14.73 -5.09 -12.08
N ASN A 80 14.77 -5.52 -10.81
CA ASN A 80 15.34 -6.80 -10.42
C ASN A 80 14.58 -8.00 -11.02
N MET A 81 13.25 -7.93 -11.17
CA MET A 81 12.46 -9.00 -11.79
C MET A 81 12.69 -9.09 -13.31
N ILE A 82 12.83 -7.96 -14.00
CA ILE A 82 13.00 -7.93 -15.47
C ILE A 82 14.45 -8.17 -15.88
N TYR A 83 15.41 -7.57 -15.18
CA TYR A 83 16.82 -7.58 -15.54
C TYR A 83 17.67 -8.53 -14.67
N GLY A 84 17.06 -9.18 -13.66
CA GLY A 84 17.72 -10.20 -12.86
C GLY A 84 18.11 -11.44 -13.67
N SER A 85 19.17 -12.12 -13.25
CA SER A 85 19.66 -13.36 -13.86
C SER A 85 18.73 -14.54 -13.52
N GLY A 86 17.61 -14.68 -14.23
CA GLY A 86 16.66 -15.76 -13.99
C GLY A 86 15.54 -15.88 -15.03
N ARG A 87 14.83 -17.02 -14.99
CA ARG A 87 13.66 -17.35 -15.82
C ARG A 87 12.41 -16.53 -15.46
N GLU A 88 12.46 -15.76 -14.37
CA GLU A 88 11.36 -14.92 -13.86
C GLU A 88 11.02 -13.74 -14.77
N SER A 89 11.97 -13.25 -15.58
CA SER A 89 11.76 -12.06 -16.41
C SER A 89 10.73 -12.26 -17.53
N THR A 90 10.74 -13.43 -18.17
CA THR A 90 9.75 -13.79 -19.20
C THR A 90 8.38 -14.06 -18.59
N ASP A 91 8.34 -14.76 -17.45
CA ASP A 91 7.11 -15.11 -16.76
C ASP A 91 6.40 -13.87 -16.20
N ALA A 92 7.14 -12.87 -15.72
CA ALA A 92 6.58 -11.62 -15.20
C ALA A 92 5.87 -10.80 -16.29
N LEU A 93 6.45 -10.70 -17.49
CA LEU A 93 5.83 -10.00 -18.61
C LEU A 93 4.61 -10.75 -19.14
N GLU A 94 4.66 -12.08 -19.22
CA GLU A 94 3.50 -12.90 -19.59
C GLU A 94 2.37 -12.79 -18.58
N ALA A 95 2.68 -12.79 -17.27
CA ALA A 95 1.69 -12.58 -16.22
C ALA A 95 1.03 -11.20 -16.34
N HIS A 96 1.80 -10.16 -16.67
CA HIS A 96 1.25 -8.82 -16.90
C HIS A 96 0.35 -8.75 -18.15
N ARG A 97 0.72 -9.44 -19.23
CA ARG A 97 -0.13 -9.56 -20.43
C ARG A 97 -1.45 -10.26 -20.13
N LYS A 98 -1.40 -11.42 -19.47
CA LYS A 98 -2.59 -12.15 -19.00
C LYS A 98 -3.45 -11.25 -18.11
N TRP A 99 -2.83 -10.54 -17.17
CA TRP A 99 -3.54 -9.60 -16.31
C TRP A 99 -4.23 -8.49 -17.10
N LYS A 100 -3.60 -7.95 -18.15
CA LYS A 100 -4.18 -6.91 -18.99
C LYS A 100 -5.42 -7.40 -19.75
N GLU A 101 -5.37 -8.62 -20.26
CA GLU A 101 -6.45 -9.28 -21.02
C GLU A 101 -7.69 -9.60 -20.18
N LEU A 102 -7.55 -9.76 -18.86
CA LEU A 102 -8.68 -10.01 -17.96
C LEU A 102 -9.69 -8.85 -17.97
N SER A 103 -10.98 -9.20 -17.96
CA SER A 103 -12.07 -8.25 -17.75
C SER A 103 -12.03 -7.66 -16.32
N LEU A 104 -12.68 -6.51 -16.10
CA LEU A 104 -12.67 -5.84 -14.79
C LEU A 104 -13.20 -6.73 -13.66
N GLN A 105 -14.25 -7.52 -13.92
CA GLN A 105 -14.79 -8.47 -12.95
C GLN A 105 -13.76 -9.56 -12.61
N GLN A 106 -13.09 -10.11 -13.63
CA GLN A 106 -12.07 -11.13 -13.43
C GLN A 106 -10.87 -10.57 -12.67
N LYS A 107 -10.43 -9.34 -12.96
CA LYS A 107 -9.35 -8.66 -12.20
C LYS A 107 -9.67 -8.54 -10.72
N VAL A 108 -10.91 -8.19 -10.37
CA VAL A 108 -11.35 -8.10 -8.98
C VAL A 108 -11.34 -9.47 -8.32
N VAL A 109 -11.91 -10.49 -8.96
CA VAL A 109 -11.96 -11.86 -8.42
C VAL A 109 -10.56 -12.44 -8.26
N GLU A 110 -9.70 -12.29 -9.26
CA GLU A 110 -8.31 -12.76 -9.25
C GLU A 110 -7.49 -12.03 -8.18
N GLY A 111 -7.66 -10.72 -8.04
CA GLY A 111 -7.02 -9.93 -6.99
C GLY A 111 -7.44 -10.34 -5.58
N LEU A 112 -8.74 -10.63 -5.38
CA LEU A 112 -9.29 -11.14 -4.13
C LEU A 112 -8.77 -12.55 -3.84
N SER A 113 -8.76 -13.43 -4.85
CA SER A 113 -8.27 -14.81 -4.74
C SER A 113 -6.79 -14.86 -4.34
N ASN A 114 -5.94 -14.08 -5.02
CA ASN A 114 -4.51 -13.99 -4.74
C ASN A 114 -4.20 -13.42 -3.35
N ASN A 115 -5.13 -12.66 -2.75
CA ASN A 115 -4.98 -12.12 -1.39
C ASN A 115 -5.97 -12.74 -0.39
N LYS A 116 -6.59 -13.88 -0.72
CA LYS A 116 -7.67 -14.49 0.07
C LYS A 116 -7.31 -14.63 1.55
N TYR A 117 -6.14 -15.19 1.83
CA TYR A 117 -5.68 -15.38 3.22
C TYR A 117 -5.42 -14.05 3.94
N LYS A 118 -4.84 -13.05 3.27
CA LYS A 118 -4.59 -11.73 3.86
C LYS A 118 -5.91 -11.02 4.20
N ILE A 119 -6.91 -11.15 3.33
CA ILE A 119 -8.24 -10.57 3.55
C ILE A 119 -8.95 -11.27 4.69
N ILE A 120 -8.94 -12.61 4.73
CA ILE A 120 -9.58 -13.37 5.81
C ILE A 120 -8.96 -13.02 7.17
N VAL A 121 -7.63 -13.00 7.26
CA VAL A 121 -6.93 -12.61 8.50
C VAL A 121 -7.22 -11.16 8.88
N GLY A 122 -7.23 -10.24 7.90
CA GLY A 122 -7.57 -8.84 8.13
C GLY A 122 -9.01 -8.65 8.61
N ALA A 123 -9.97 -9.34 7.99
CA ALA A 123 -11.38 -9.32 8.37
C ALA A 123 -11.60 -9.91 9.76
N TRP A 124 -10.88 -10.99 10.10
CA TRP A 124 -10.88 -11.57 11.42
C TRP A 124 -10.36 -10.59 12.48
N ALA A 125 -9.18 -10.00 12.26
CA ALA A 125 -8.63 -8.99 13.17
C ALA A 125 -9.55 -7.77 13.32
N ALA A 126 -10.14 -7.31 12.21
CA ALA A 126 -11.11 -6.22 12.21
C ALA A 126 -12.39 -6.57 12.99
N SER A 127 -12.89 -7.81 12.87
CA SER A 127 -14.07 -8.28 13.61
C SER A 127 -13.83 -8.33 15.12
N MET A 128 -12.64 -8.76 15.57
CA MET A 128 -12.28 -8.75 16.99
C MET A 128 -12.22 -7.33 17.56
N TYR A 129 -11.49 -6.43 16.89
CA TYR A 129 -11.37 -5.04 17.33
C TYR A 129 -12.71 -4.30 17.25
N GLY A 130 -13.47 -4.52 16.18
CA GLY A 130 -14.79 -3.94 16.00
C GLY A 130 -15.79 -4.41 17.04
N SER A 131 -15.78 -5.70 17.38
CA SER A 131 -16.64 -6.25 18.44
C SER A 131 -16.27 -5.67 19.79
N TRP A 132 -14.97 -5.55 20.11
CA TRP A 132 -14.51 -4.92 21.34
C TRP A 132 -15.00 -3.47 21.42
N VAL A 133 -14.72 -2.63 20.42
CA VAL A 133 -15.16 -1.21 20.41
C VAL A 133 -16.68 -1.05 20.45
N TYR A 134 -17.44 -1.95 19.83
CA TYR A 134 -18.91 -1.86 19.80
C TYR A 134 -19.56 -2.30 21.13
N VAL A 135 -18.99 -3.32 21.77
CA VAL A 135 -19.52 -3.92 23.02
C VAL A 135 -19.03 -3.16 24.25
N ASP A 136 -17.82 -2.59 24.21
CA ASP A 136 -17.25 -1.76 25.27
C ASP A 136 -17.97 -0.41 25.31
N LYS A 137 -19.15 -0.43 25.95
CA LYS A 137 -20.03 0.73 26.22
C LYS A 137 -19.95 1.23 27.66
N ASP A 138 -18.95 0.77 28.42
CA ASP A 138 -18.66 1.18 29.79
C ASP A 138 -17.68 2.38 29.84
#